data_AF-C0EWD1-F1
#
_entry.id   AF-C0EWD1-F1
#
_cell.length_a   1.000
_cell.length_b   1.000
_cell.length_c   1.000
_cell.angle_alpha   90.00
_cell.angle_beta   90.00
_cell.angle_gamma   90.00
#
_symmetry.space_group_name_H-M   'P 1'
#
loop_
_entity.id
_entity.type
_entity.pdbx_description
1 polymer ?
#
loop_
_entity_poly.entity_id
_entity_poly.type
_entity_poly.pdbx_seq_one_letter_code
_entity_poly.pdbx_strand_id
1 'polypeptide(L)' 'MSSALFVAIGAGVAVLTGIGAGIGIGKATAAATDAIARQPEAESKISKALLLGCALAEATAIYGFVIALLIILFLK' A
#
# COMPACT_ATOMS: atom_id res chain seq x y z
N MET A 1 -6.18 -7.24 -31.80
CA MET A 1 -6.43 -7.33 -30.34
C MET A 1 -7.49 -6.31 -29.97
N SER A 2 -8.48 -6.68 -29.17
CA SER A 2 -9.52 -5.74 -28.70
C SER A 2 -8.91 -4.73 -27.74
N SER A 3 -9.29 -3.45 -27.85
CA SER A 3 -8.90 -2.39 -26.90
C SER A 3 -9.21 -2.76 -25.44
N ALA A 4 -10.31 -3.50 -25.23
CA ALA A 4 -10.72 -3.97 -23.90
C ALA A 4 -9.67 -4.86 -23.22
N LEU A 5 -8.90 -5.65 -23.98
CA LEU A 5 -7.84 -6.48 -23.40
C LEU A 5 -6.71 -5.62 -22.84
N PHE A 6 -6.30 -4.58 -23.56
CA PHE A 6 -5.25 -3.67 -23.11
C PHE A 6 -5.68 -2.85 -21.89
N VAL A 7 -6.95 -2.43 -21.83
CA VAL A 7 -7.55 -1.74 -20.68
C VAL A 7 -7.51 -2.63 -19.43
N ALA A 8 -7.92 -3.90 -19.56
CA ALA A 8 -7.89 -4.84 -18.44
C ALA A 8 -6.47 -5.12 -17.93
N ILE A 9 -5.51 -5.29 -18.84
CA ILE A 9 -4.09 -5.48 -18.47
C ILE A 9 -3.54 -4.22 -17.78
N GLY A 10 -3.81 -3.03 -18.32
CA GLY A 10 -3.35 -1.76 -17.74
C GLY A 10 -3.87 -1.54 -16.31
N ALA A 11 -5.16 -1.82 -16.09
CA ALA A 11 -5.73 -1.76 -14.74
C ALA A 11 -5.11 -2.79 -13.78
N GLY A 12 -4.86 -4.01 -14.25
CA GLY A 12 -4.18 -5.06 -13.48
C GLY A 12 -2.75 -4.69 -13.10
N VAL A 13 -2.01 -4.02 -14.00
CA VAL A 13 -0.65 -3.55 -13.71
C VAL A 13 -0.66 -2.39 -12.71
N ALA A 14 -1.63 -1.47 -12.79
CA ALA A 14 -1.70 -0.32 -11.88
C ALA A 14 -1.85 -0.72 -10.39
N VAL A 15 -2.60 -1.79 -10.10
CA VAL A 15 -2.79 -2.28 -8.72
C VAL A 15 -1.56 -2.99 -8.14
N LEU A 16 -0.54 -3.32 -8.94
CA LEU A 16 0.70 -3.95 -8.45
C LEU A 16 1.50 -3.06 -7.49
N THR A 17 1.24 -1.75 -7.49
CA THR A 17 1.73 -0.82 -6.46
C THR A 17 1.41 -1.28 -5.03
N GLY A 18 0.30 -2.00 -4.84
CA GLY A 18 -0.09 -2.59 -3.55
C GLY A 18 0.91 -3.60 -2.99
N ILE A 19 1.73 -4.24 -3.84
CA ILE A 19 2.80 -5.15 -3.39
C ILE A 19 3.86 -4.38 -2.60
N GLY A 20 4.25 -3.20 -3.10
CA GLY A 20 5.24 -2.35 -2.43
C GLY A 20 4.75 -1.86 -1.07
N ALA A 21 3.50 -1.39 -1.01
CA ALA A 21 2.85 -0.99 0.24
C ALA A 21 2.75 -2.15 1.23
N GLY A 22 2.26 -3.31 0.80
CA GLY A 22 2.10 -4.49 1.66
C GLY A 22 3.41 -4.99 2.25
N ILE A 23 4.47 -5.07 1.45
CA ILE A 23 5.81 -5.46 1.93
C ILE A 23 6.36 -4.40 2.90
N GLY A 24 6.23 -3.11 2.56
CA GLY A 24 6.72 -2.01 3.39
C GLY A 24 6.05 -1.98 4.77
N ILE A 25 4.72 -2.07 4.78
CA ILE A 25 3.91 -2.09 6.01
C ILE A 25 4.21 -3.34 6.83
N GLY A 26 4.33 -4.52 6.21
CA GLY A 26 4.67 -5.75 6.90
C GLY A 26 6.01 -5.65 7.62
N LYS A 27 7.04 -5.14 6.95
CA LYS A 27 8.38 -4.92 7.54
C LYS A 27 8.35 -3.88 8.67
N ALA A 28 7.67 -2.76 8.47
CA ALA A 28 7.55 -1.72 9.48
C ALA A 28 6.83 -2.22 10.74
N THR A 29 5.76 -2.99 10.55
CA THR A 29 4.95 -3.57 11.65
C THR A 29 5.74 -4.60 12.44
N ALA A 30 6.51 -5.47 11.76
CA ALA A 30 7.40 -6.42 12.44
C ALA A 30 8.44 -5.69 13.31
N ALA A 31 9.11 -4.67 12.75
CA ALA A 31 10.10 -3.88 13.49
C ALA A 31 9.48 -3.12 14.67
N ALA A 32 8.26 -2.59 14.52
CA ALA A 32 7.54 -1.93 15.61
C ALA A 32 7.18 -2.91 16.73
N THR A 33 6.73 -4.12 16.38
CA THR A 33 6.38 -5.17 17.35
C THR A 33 7.61 -5.59 18.16
N ASP A 34 8.76 -5.78 17.51
CA ASP A 34 10.03 -6.09 18.19
C ASP A 34 10.49 -4.95 19.09
N ALA A 35 10.32 -3.70 18.66
CA ALA A 35 10.66 -2.53 19.46
C ALA A 35 9.78 -2.40 20.70
N ILE A 36 8.46 -2.64 20.57
CA ILE A 36 7.50 -2.64 21.69
C ILE A 36 7.84 -3.77 22.68
N ALA A 37 8.17 -4.96 22.20
CA ALA A 37 8.55 -6.08 23.05
C ALA A 37 9.81 -5.78 23.89
N ARG A 38 10.76 -4.99 23.35
CA ARG A 38 11.98 -4.57 24.06
C ARG A 38 11.75 -3.41 25.03
N GLN A 39 10.82 -2.50 24.70
CA GLN A 39 10.50 -1.30 25.50
C GLN A 39 8.98 -1.08 25.55
N PRO A 40 8.26 -1.82 26.40
CA PRO A 40 6.80 -1.73 26.49
C PRO A 40 6.30 -0.33 26.89
N GLU A 41 7.07 0.40 27.69
CA GLU A 41 6.77 1.77 28.12
C GLU A 41 6.78 2.79 26.97
N ALA A 42 7.41 2.46 25.83
CA ALA A 42 7.49 3.32 24.65
C ALA A 42 6.39 3.00 23.61
N GLU A 43 5.49 2.05 23.88
CA GLU A 43 4.50 1.52 22.95
C GLU A 43 3.70 2.62 22.23
N SER A 44 3.11 3.55 22.99
CA SER A 44 2.34 4.65 22.41
C SER A 44 3.13 5.52 21.40
N LYS A 45 4.43 5.74 21.63
CA LYS A 45 5.26 6.52 20.70
C LYS A 45 5.59 5.71 19.45
N ILE A 46 5.91 4.42 19.61
CA ILE A 46 6.22 3.51 18.50
C ILE A 46 4.99 3.32 17.61
N SER A 47 3.82 3.04 18.19
CA SER A 47 2.56 2.86 17.48
C SER A 47 2.16 4.10 16.66
N LYS A 48 2.39 5.32 17.20
CA LYS A 48 2.16 6.58 16.46
C LYS A 48 3.09 6.73 15.25
N ALA A 49 4.37 6.43 15.42
CA ALA A 49 5.35 6.50 14.33
C ALA A 49 5.03 5.45 13.24
N LEU A 50 4.69 4.23 13.65
CA LEU A 50 4.25 3.16 12.75
C LEU A 50 3.02 3.59 11.95
N LEU A 51 1.98 4.11 12.60
CA LEU A 51 0.73 4.49 11.93
C LEU A 51 0.95 5.60 10.90
N LEU A 52 1.77 6.60 11.22
CA LEU A 52 2.15 7.65 10.27
C LEU A 52 2.90 7.06 9.07
N GLY A 53 3.87 6.17 9.31
CA GLY A 53 4.61 5.49 8.25
C GLY A 53 3.71 4.61 7.37
N CYS A 54 2.81 3.85 7.98
CA CYS A 54 1.84 3.01 7.27
C CYS A 54 0.88 3.84 6.44
N ALA A 55 0.37 4.96 6.95
CA ALA A 55 -0.52 5.85 6.19
C ALA A 55 0.18 6.42 4.93
N LEU A 56 1.46 6.77 5.03
CA LEU A 56 2.25 7.23 3.89
C LEU A 56 2.54 6.10 2.89
N ALA A 57 2.85 4.90 3.39
CA ALA A 57 3.05 3.72 2.53
C ALA A 57 1.77 3.32 1.80
N GLU A 58 0.64 3.31 2.49
CA GLU A 58 -0.68 2.95 1.95
C GLU A 58 -1.12 3.89 0.82
N ALA A 59 -0.73 5.17 0.88
CA ALA A 59 -1.02 6.13 -0.18
C ALA A 59 -0.55 5.66 -1.57
N THR A 60 0.56 4.92 -1.63
CA THR A 60 1.08 4.36 -2.89
C THR A 60 0.15 3.31 -3.49
N ALA A 61 -0.44 2.45 -2.66
CA ALA A 61 -1.42 1.45 -3.10
C ALA A 61 -2.74 2.12 -3.51
N ILE A 62 -3.18 3.13 -2.74
CA ILE A 62 -4.39 3.91 -3.05
C ILE A 62 -4.25 4.58 -4.42
N TYR A 63 -3.10 5.19 -4.74
CA TYR A 63 -2.92 5.80 -6.06
C TYR A 63 -2.98 4.79 -7.19
N GLY A 64 -2.39 3.60 -7.04
CA GLY A 64 -2.52 2.55 -8.06
C GLY A 64 -3.94 2.02 -8.22
N PHE A 65 -4.68 1.89 -7.12
CA PHE A 65 -6.10 1.54 -7.15
C PHE A 65 -6.95 2.62 -7.86
N VAL A 66 -6.73 3.89 -7.54
CA VAL A 66 -7.40 5.01 -8.21
C VAL A 66 -7.11 5.00 -9.71
N ILE A 67 -5.84 4.82 -10.11
CA ILE A 67 -5.47 4.74 -11.54
C ILE A 67 -6.15 3.55 -12.21
N ALA A 68 -6.22 2.38 -11.57
CA ALA A 68 -6.91 1.22 -12.11
C ALA A 68 -8.41 1.49 -12.33
N LEU A 69 -9.08 2.17 -11.38
CA LEU A 69 -10.47 2.61 -11.55
C LEU A 69 -10.61 3.59 -12.71
N LEU A 70 -9.71 4.57 -12.83
CA LEU A 70 -9.75 5.52 -13.93
C LEU A 70 -9.59 4.82 -15.29
N ILE A 71 -8.72 3.81 -15.37
CA ILE A 71 -8.54 3.00 -16.58
C ILE A 71 -9.82 2.24 -16.93
N ILE A 72 -10.44 1.56 -15.95
CA ILE A 72 -11.66 0.78 -16.22
C ILE A 72 -12.86 1.67 -16.57
N LEU A 73 -12.99 2.83 -15.93
CA LEU A 73 -14.18 3.68 -16.05
C LEU A 73 -14.13 4.63 -17.25
N PHE A 74 -12.94 5.09 -17.65
CA PHE A 74 -12.80 6.14 -18.67
C PHE A 74 -12.10 5.68 -19.96
N LEU A 75 -11.39 4.56 -19.96
CA LEU A 75 -10.69 4.04 -21.16
C LEU A 75 -11.37 2.81 -21.78
N LYS A 76 -12.50 2.37 -21.21
CA LYS A 76 -13.33 1.28 -21.74
C LYS A 76 -14.15 1.72 -22.95
#